data_AF-A0AAD1RWY9-F1
#
_entry.id   AF-A0AAD1RWY9-F1
#
_cell.length_a   1.000
_cell.length_b   1.000
_cell.length_c   1.000
_cell.angle_alpha   90.00
_cell.angle_beta   90.00
_cell.angle_gamma   90.00
#
_symmetry.space_group_name_H-M   'P 1'
#
loop_
_entity.id
_entity.type
_entity.pdbx_description
1 polymer ?
#
loop_
_entity_poly.entity_id
_entity_poly.type
_entity_poly.pdbx_seq_one_letter_code
_entity_poly.pdbx_strand_id
1 'polypeptide(L)'
;MVRTKKLTGTGSTSSGSPRRGTGTLDDFISTPAGLRGTAPSDNMAAVSPSATSGGDSMPDFSSDDALQSIRAELSRIGSSMLTKADTGALVREIREAVQEDLQSLRTDLTALTERVDAVEAEARICCQQHRAAETAATRQGNMLLNLRRQVEDLENRSRRHNVRIRGRPEPDTEPLAVTLQHLFCQLLGPDAPPDIRIDRAHRALGQARPDGRPRDVVCCLHSFPQKEQIMTAARNLPTVNFRGADLALFQDLSGLILDARRTLRPITTALRDKGIPYKWGFPFSLQARQGTSWHTLRMPDDALRFVRTLHLPPIRIRNWLLEEPLGPRRGEDAGLQPSTTHLGRMSPPRRWGGPAGAEE
;
A
#
# COMPACT_ATOMS: atom_id res chain seq x y z
N MET A 1 29.09 -44.02 -10.73
CA MET A 1 29.87 -42.97 -11.42
C MET A 1 28.94 -41.81 -11.77
N VAL A 2 28.61 -40.96 -10.79
CA VAL A 2 27.88 -39.69 -11.02
C VAL A 2 28.50 -38.66 -10.08
N ARG A 3 29.03 -37.60 -10.70
CA ARG A 3 29.92 -36.59 -10.13
C ARG A 3 29.16 -35.62 -9.23
N THR A 4 29.69 -35.41 -8.03
CA THR A 4 29.47 -34.25 -7.17
C THR A 4 30.24 -33.05 -7.73
N LYS A 5 29.63 -31.86 -7.75
CA LYS A 5 30.33 -30.59 -8.00
C LYS A 5 30.19 -29.70 -6.77
N LYS A 6 31.29 -29.59 -6.02
CA LYS A 6 31.63 -28.46 -5.15
C LYS A 6 31.88 -27.23 -6.02
N LEU A 7 31.47 -26.06 -5.56
CA LEU A 7 32.02 -24.77 -5.99
C LEU A 7 32.29 -23.92 -4.74
N THR A 8 33.56 -23.54 -4.60
CA THR A 8 34.16 -22.63 -3.64
C THR A 8 34.61 -21.36 -4.38
N GLY A 9 34.59 -20.21 -3.68
CA GLY A 9 35.25 -18.95 -4.06
C GLY A 9 34.33 -17.74 -3.78
N THR A 10 34.51 -16.89 -2.76
CA THR A 10 35.56 -15.88 -2.46
C THR A 10 35.78 -14.82 -3.55
N GLY A 11 35.48 -13.53 -3.25
CA GLY A 11 36.18 -12.38 -3.84
C GLY A 11 35.36 -11.16 -4.30
N SER A 12 35.28 -10.15 -3.40
CA SER A 12 35.50 -8.69 -3.60
C SER A 12 34.55 -7.75 -4.40
N THR A 13 33.94 -6.83 -3.63
CA THR A 13 33.93 -5.34 -3.71
C THR A 13 33.40 -4.55 -4.93
N SER A 14 32.41 -3.69 -4.68
CA SER A 14 32.35 -2.25 -5.07
C SER A 14 31.13 -1.60 -4.37
N SER A 15 31.35 -0.77 -3.33
CA SER A 15 31.41 0.70 -3.35
C SER A 15 30.04 1.40 -3.54
N GLY A 16 29.50 1.97 -2.46
CA GLY A 16 28.36 2.89 -2.46
C GLY A 16 28.11 3.50 -1.08
N SER A 17 28.68 4.69 -0.85
CA SER A 17 28.75 5.45 0.41
C SER A 17 27.40 5.96 0.97
N PRO A 18 27.36 6.37 2.25
CA PRO A 18 26.14 6.50 3.06
C PRO A 18 25.57 7.92 3.12
N ARG A 19 24.25 8.04 3.29
CA ARG A 19 23.57 9.30 3.67
C ARG A 19 23.64 9.49 5.19
N ARG A 20 24.51 10.39 5.65
CA ARG A 20 24.49 10.96 7.01
C ARG A 20 23.45 12.07 7.08
N GLY A 21 22.50 11.95 8.01
CA GLY A 21 21.74 13.08 8.53
C GLY A 21 22.59 13.81 9.55
N THR A 22 22.72 15.11 9.36
CA THR A 22 23.38 16.06 10.27
C THR A 22 22.44 16.39 11.41
N GLY A 23 22.75 15.90 12.62
CA GLY A 23 22.17 16.37 13.88
C GLY A 23 23.31 16.79 14.79
N THR A 24 23.53 18.09 14.89
CA THR A 24 24.47 18.73 15.81
C THR A 24 23.94 18.65 17.24
N LEU A 25 24.72 18.04 18.14
CA LEU A 25 24.54 18.06 19.58
C LEU A 25 25.15 19.37 20.11
N ASP A 26 24.36 20.44 20.11
CA ASP A 26 24.72 21.76 20.68
C ASP A 26 23.59 22.26 21.62
N ASP A 27 23.05 21.38 22.47
CA ASP A 27 21.89 21.71 23.32
C ASP A 27 22.04 21.21 24.77
N PHE A 28 23.25 21.27 25.34
CA PHE A 28 23.45 20.97 26.76
C PHE A 28 24.57 21.84 27.36
N ILE A 29 24.28 23.13 27.56
CA ILE A 29 24.68 23.99 28.70
C ILE A 29 24.08 25.37 28.43
N SER A 30 23.05 25.75 29.18
CA SER A 30 22.64 27.14 29.33
C SER A 30 22.16 27.36 30.76
N THR A 31 23.05 27.99 31.53
CA THR A 31 22.76 28.64 32.81
C THR A 31 21.76 29.78 32.61
N PRO A 32 20.87 30.05 33.57
CA PRO A 32 20.34 31.40 33.73
C PRO A 32 20.79 32.02 35.07
N ALA A 33 21.23 33.27 34.97
CA ALA A 33 21.54 34.17 36.07
C ALA A 33 20.36 35.13 36.36
N GLY A 34 20.19 35.48 37.64
CA GLY A 34 19.51 36.68 38.15
C GLY A 34 18.05 36.46 38.61
N LEU A 35 17.59 36.90 39.79
CA LEU A 35 17.76 38.21 40.43
C LEU A 35 17.16 38.23 41.86
N ARG A 36 17.75 39.07 42.74
CA ARG A 36 17.21 39.82 43.92
C ARG A 36 16.50 39.02 45.04
N GLY A 37 16.78 39.20 46.33
CA GLY A 37 17.54 40.21 47.08
C GLY A 37 16.74 40.56 48.35
N THR A 38 17.42 40.74 49.49
CA THR A 38 17.08 41.65 50.61
C THR A 38 18.10 41.49 51.75
N ALA A 39 18.70 42.61 52.17
CA ALA A 39 19.42 42.79 53.44
C ALA A 39 18.41 42.95 54.61
N PRO A 40 18.86 42.92 55.89
CA PRO A 40 19.48 44.08 56.58
C PRO A 40 20.82 43.70 57.28
N SER A 41 21.84 44.58 57.42
CA SER A 41 22.06 45.67 58.41
C SER A 41 21.93 45.15 59.87
N ASP A 42 22.80 45.38 60.86
CA ASP A 42 23.87 46.31 61.24
C ASP A 42 24.80 45.51 62.22
N ASN A 43 26.04 45.85 62.60
CA ASN A 43 26.51 47.08 63.24
C ASN A 43 28.00 46.91 63.61
N MET A 44 28.81 47.96 63.39
CA MET A 44 29.88 48.54 64.25
C MET A 44 31.00 47.63 64.81
N ALA A 45 32.30 47.96 64.76
CA ALA A 45 32.93 49.27 64.77
C ALA A 45 34.38 49.21 64.24
N ALA A 46 34.77 50.28 63.55
CA ALA A 46 36.15 50.73 63.42
C ALA A 46 36.45 51.73 64.56
N VAL A 47 37.64 51.63 65.17
CA VAL A 47 38.26 52.63 66.06
C VAL A 47 39.76 52.42 65.86
N SER A 48 40.46 53.23 65.05
CA SER A 48 41.04 54.57 65.29
C SER A 48 41.77 54.76 66.62
N PRO A 49 42.95 55.41 66.62
CA PRO A 49 44.01 55.19 67.60
C PRO A 49 44.08 56.30 68.66
N SER A 50 44.69 56.03 69.82
CA SER A 50 45.23 57.06 70.69
C SER A 50 46.35 56.50 71.58
N ALA A 51 47.43 57.28 71.60
CA ALA A 51 48.69 57.02 72.26
C ALA A 51 48.59 57.13 73.79
N THR A 52 49.38 56.32 74.50
CA THR A 52 50.13 56.82 75.67
C THR A 52 51.44 56.04 75.82
N SER A 53 52.44 56.81 76.23
CA SER A 53 53.87 56.60 76.36
C SER A 53 54.37 55.39 77.15
N GLY A 54 55.56 54.91 76.78
CA GLY A 54 56.53 54.42 77.77
C GLY A 54 57.60 53.47 77.24
N GLY A 55 58.81 54.01 77.02
CA GLY A 55 60.06 53.30 77.35
C GLY A 55 60.78 52.57 76.22
N ASP A 56 61.89 53.17 75.80
CA ASP A 56 63.09 52.60 75.17
C ASP A 56 63.27 51.08 75.24
N SER A 57 63.63 50.46 74.10
CA SER A 57 65.00 49.95 73.87
C SER A 57 65.08 49.23 72.51
N MET A 58 66.03 49.65 71.67
CA MET A 58 66.46 48.94 70.46
C MET A 58 67.03 47.55 70.82
N PRO A 59 66.89 46.56 69.91
CA PRO A 59 68.07 45.77 69.59
C PRO A 59 68.27 45.54 68.09
N ASP A 60 69.51 45.86 67.70
CA ASP A 60 70.43 45.22 66.74
C ASP A 60 69.91 44.17 65.74
N PHE A 61 70.16 44.44 64.45
CA PHE A 61 70.00 43.50 63.34
C PHE A 61 71.16 42.49 63.32
N SER A 62 70.87 41.23 63.64
CA SER A 62 71.83 40.12 63.51
C SER A 62 71.68 39.40 62.16
N SER A 63 72.80 39.14 61.48
CA SER A 63 72.91 38.36 60.24
C SER A 63 72.37 36.90 60.37
N ASP A 64 72.05 36.47 61.59
CA ASP A 64 71.46 35.18 61.91
C ASP A 64 69.95 35.12 61.57
N ASP A 65 69.24 36.26 61.58
CA ASP A 65 67.81 36.33 61.22
C ASP A 65 67.57 36.11 59.73
N ALA A 66 68.48 36.56 58.86
CA ALA A 66 68.37 36.34 57.41
C ALA A 66 68.62 34.87 57.04
N LEU A 67 69.57 34.21 57.71
CA LEU A 67 69.81 32.78 57.55
C LEU A 67 68.69 31.94 58.17
N GLN A 68 68.11 32.37 59.29
CA GLN A 68 66.90 31.77 59.85
C GLN A 68 65.70 31.95 58.94
N SER A 69 65.57 33.09 58.26
CA SER A 69 64.53 33.34 57.25
C SER A 69 64.70 32.44 56.02
N ILE A 70 65.91 32.29 55.48
CA ILE A 70 66.18 31.38 54.35
C ILE A 70 66.01 29.91 54.77
N ARG A 71 66.41 29.54 55.99
CA ARG A 71 66.18 28.20 56.55
C ARG A 71 64.69 27.93 56.78
N ALA A 72 63.95 28.93 57.25
CA ALA A 72 62.51 28.89 57.38
C ALA A 72 61.87 28.74 56.00
N GLU A 73 62.31 29.49 54.98
CA GLU A 73 61.83 29.33 53.59
C GLU A 73 62.21 27.97 52.98
N LEU A 74 63.42 27.46 53.18
CA LEU A 74 63.82 26.13 52.72
C LEU A 74 63.09 25.00 53.44
N SER A 75 62.81 25.16 54.74
CA SER A 75 61.96 24.22 55.48
C SER A 75 60.51 24.31 55.03
N ARG A 76 60.04 25.51 54.68
CA ARG A 76 58.71 25.76 54.12
C ARG A 76 58.58 25.16 52.72
N ILE A 77 59.59 25.30 51.86
CA ILE A 77 59.69 24.68 50.53
C ILE A 77 59.80 23.16 50.66
N GLY A 78 60.63 22.67 51.59
CA GLY A 78 60.76 21.23 51.89
C GLY A 78 59.48 20.61 52.42
N SER A 79 58.69 21.35 53.20
CA SER A 79 57.35 20.95 53.65
C SER A 79 56.25 21.17 52.60
N SER A 80 56.47 22.03 51.60
CA SER A 80 55.53 22.27 50.50
C SER A 80 55.77 21.37 49.29
N MET A 81 56.91 20.67 49.24
CA MET A 81 57.15 19.65 48.22
C MET A 81 56.38 18.39 48.58
N LEU A 82 55.64 17.85 47.59
CA LEU A 82 54.98 16.56 47.74
C LEU A 82 56.01 15.52 48.14
N THR A 83 55.78 14.87 49.28
CA THR A 83 56.63 13.79 49.73
C THR A 83 56.37 12.54 48.89
N LYS A 84 57.32 11.59 48.90
CA LYS A 84 57.10 10.26 48.28
C LYS A 84 55.87 9.55 48.88
N ALA A 85 55.48 9.88 50.11
CA ALA A 85 54.28 9.36 50.75
C ALA A 85 53.00 10.00 50.17
N ASP A 86 52.99 11.32 49.94
CA ASP A 86 51.83 12.04 49.37
C ASP A 86 51.54 11.61 47.92
N THR A 87 52.60 11.49 47.12
CA THR A 87 52.48 10.92 45.76
C THR A 87 52.00 9.46 45.78
N GLY A 88 52.46 8.65 46.74
CA GLY A 88 51.99 7.28 46.94
C GLY A 88 50.53 7.19 47.38
N ALA A 89 50.06 8.13 48.22
CA ALA A 89 48.66 8.21 48.65
C ALA A 89 47.73 8.58 47.48
N LEU A 90 48.10 9.58 46.69
CA LEU A 90 47.36 9.99 45.48
C LEU A 90 47.28 8.85 44.45
N VAL A 91 48.39 8.13 44.23
CA VAL A 91 48.39 6.97 43.32
C VAL A 91 47.48 5.85 43.83
N ARG A 92 47.41 5.64 45.15
CA ARG A 92 46.50 4.66 45.75
C ARG A 92 45.04 5.06 45.59
N GLU A 93 44.71 6.32 45.83
CA GLU A 93 43.37 6.88 45.65
C GLU A 93 42.91 6.79 44.19
N ILE A 94 43.76 7.19 43.24
CA ILE A 94 43.48 7.06 41.79
C ILE A 94 43.28 5.58 41.43
N ARG A 95 44.10 4.67 41.97
CA ARG A 95 43.95 3.24 41.72
C ARG A 95 42.62 2.70 42.23
N GLU A 96 42.21 3.09 43.44
CA GLU A 96 40.94 2.69 44.05
C GLU A 96 39.76 3.22 43.22
N ALA A 97 39.78 4.51 42.84
CA ALA A 97 38.76 5.12 41.98
C ALA A 97 38.66 4.43 40.60
N VAL A 98 39.80 4.17 39.95
CA VAL A 98 39.83 3.44 38.66
C VAL A 98 39.31 2.01 38.83
N GLN A 99 39.58 1.35 39.96
CA GLN A 99 39.03 0.00 40.21
C GLN A 99 37.51 0.02 40.39
N GLU A 100 36.97 1.03 41.05
CA GLU A 100 35.52 1.23 41.19
C GLU A 100 34.85 1.51 39.84
N ASP A 101 35.41 2.44 39.06
CA ASP A 101 34.94 2.75 37.70
C ASP A 101 34.99 1.52 36.78
N LEU A 102 36.06 0.72 36.85
CA LEU A 102 36.17 -0.52 36.07
C LEU A 102 35.13 -1.57 36.48
N GLN A 103 34.78 -1.64 37.76
CA GLN A 103 33.71 -2.52 38.24
C GLN A 103 32.34 -2.04 37.76
N SER A 104 32.07 -0.74 37.84
CA SER A 104 30.84 -0.12 37.32
C SER A 104 30.71 -0.31 35.81
N LEU A 105 31.77 -0.07 35.04
CA LEU A 105 31.78 -0.31 33.60
C LEU A 105 31.56 -1.79 33.28
N ARG A 106 32.12 -2.71 34.07
CA ARG A 106 31.88 -4.14 33.89
C ARG A 106 30.41 -4.51 34.11
N THR A 107 29.76 -3.96 35.13
CA THR A 107 28.32 -4.20 35.38
C THR A 107 27.46 -3.63 34.25
N ASP A 108 27.80 -2.44 33.76
CA ASP A 108 27.08 -1.80 32.66
C ASP A 108 27.23 -2.58 31.35
N LEU A 109 28.44 -3.08 31.06
CA LEU A 109 28.68 -3.93 29.89
C LEU A 109 27.91 -5.24 29.98
N THR A 110 27.82 -5.88 31.15
CA THR A 110 27.00 -7.08 31.31
C THR A 110 25.52 -6.79 31.09
N ALA A 111 25.00 -5.70 31.66
CA ALA A 111 23.61 -5.30 31.49
C ALA A 111 23.29 -4.93 30.03
N LEU A 112 24.22 -4.26 29.34
CA LEU A 112 24.09 -3.96 27.91
C LEU A 112 24.10 -5.23 27.07
N THR A 113 24.96 -6.20 27.38
CA THR A 113 25.01 -7.48 26.66
C THR A 113 23.69 -8.22 26.79
N GLU A 114 23.14 -8.34 28.01
CA GLU A 114 21.85 -9.00 28.24
C GLU A 114 20.70 -8.29 27.52
N ARG A 115 20.70 -6.95 27.51
CA ARG A 115 19.70 -6.16 26.77
C ARG A 115 19.82 -6.34 25.27
N VAL A 116 21.04 -6.41 24.73
CA VAL A 116 21.27 -6.68 23.31
C VAL A 116 20.79 -8.07 22.94
N ASP A 117 21.11 -9.09 23.74
CA ASP A 117 20.65 -10.46 23.53
C ASP A 117 19.12 -10.57 23.53
N ALA A 118 18.44 -9.88 24.44
CA ALA A 118 16.99 -9.81 24.50
C ALA A 118 16.39 -9.15 23.25
N VAL A 119 16.95 -8.01 22.81
CA VAL A 119 16.51 -7.31 21.60
C VAL A 119 16.74 -8.16 20.36
N GLU A 120 17.87 -8.86 20.27
CA GLU A 120 18.14 -9.78 19.17
C GLU A 120 17.16 -10.94 19.12
N ALA A 121 16.81 -11.53 20.28
CA ALA A 121 15.82 -12.59 20.36
C ALA A 121 14.44 -12.11 19.87
N GLU A 122 13.98 -10.96 20.34
CA GLU A 122 12.72 -10.35 19.90
C GLU A 122 12.75 -9.98 18.41
N ALA A 123 13.87 -9.45 17.91
CA ALA A 123 14.03 -9.14 16.49
C ALA A 123 13.94 -10.41 15.63
N ARG A 124 14.51 -11.54 16.08
CA ARG A 124 14.40 -12.83 15.39
C ARG A 124 12.94 -13.30 15.34
N ILE A 125 12.21 -13.22 16.45
CA ILE A 125 10.78 -13.59 16.53
C ILE A 125 9.95 -12.70 15.61
N CYS A 126 10.13 -11.38 15.69
CA CYS A 126 9.44 -10.42 14.84
C CYS A 126 9.70 -10.68 13.34
N CYS A 127 10.95 -10.96 12.96
CA CYS A 127 11.29 -11.30 11.58
C CYS A 127 10.60 -12.59 11.11
N GLN A 128 10.51 -13.61 11.97
CA GLN A 128 9.81 -14.85 11.66
C GLN A 128 8.31 -14.62 11.48
N GLN A 129 7.69 -13.88 12.39
CA GLN A 129 6.26 -13.52 12.29
C GLN A 129 5.97 -12.68 11.04
N HIS A 130 6.83 -11.72 10.71
CA HIS A 130 6.69 -10.91 9.51
C HIS A 130 6.73 -11.77 8.24
N ARG A 131 7.70 -12.69 8.13
CA ARG A 131 7.77 -13.63 7.00
C ARG A 131 6.55 -14.55 6.93
N ALA A 132 6.05 -15.03 8.08
CA ALA A 132 4.84 -15.84 8.13
C ALA A 132 3.60 -15.04 7.67
N ALA A 133 3.50 -13.76 8.07
CA ALA A 133 2.44 -12.87 7.63
C ALA A 133 2.52 -12.56 6.12
N GLU A 134 3.70 -12.28 5.59
CA GLU A 134 3.92 -12.01 4.17
C GLU A 134 3.56 -13.22 3.29
N THR A 135 3.97 -14.42 3.70
CA THR A 135 3.62 -15.66 3.00
C THR A 135 2.12 -15.95 3.09
N ALA A 136 1.48 -15.71 4.23
CA ALA A 136 0.04 -15.84 4.39
C ALA A 136 -0.73 -14.83 3.52
N ALA A 137 -0.31 -13.57 3.48
CA ALA A 137 -0.90 -12.52 2.65
C ALA A 137 -0.78 -12.86 1.15
N THR A 138 0.39 -13.33 0.72
CA THR A 138 0.61 -13.78 -0.67
C THR A 138 -0.32 -14.95 -1.02
N ARG A 139 -0.45 -15.92 -0.12
CA ARG A 139 -1.36 -17.06 -0.30
C ARG A 139 -2.82 -16.60 -0.39
N GLN A 140 -3.25 -15.69 0.48
CA GLN A 140 -4.59 -15.12 0.46
C GLN A 140 -4.86 -14.33 -0.82
N GLY A 141 -3.92 -13.51 -1.28
CA GLY A 141 -4.02 -12.79 -2.56
C GLY A 141 -4.22 -13.73 -3.75
N ASN A 142 -3.48 -14.85 -3.78
CA ASN A 142 -3.63 -15.88 -4.81
C ASN A 142 -5.00 -16.59 -4.73
N MET A 143 -5.50 -16.88 -3.53
CA MET A 143 -6.83 -17.48 -3.34
C MET A 143 -7.94 -16.52 -3.78
N LEU A 144 -7.88 -15.25 -3.39
CA LEU A 144 -8.85 -14.23 -3.81
C LEU A 144 -8.87 -14.07 -5.33
N LEU A 145 -7.71 -14.06 -5.98
CA LEU A 145 -7.61 -14.01 -7.43
C LEU A 145 -8.26 -15.23 -8.09
N ASN A 146 -8.02 -16.44 -7.56
CA ASN A 146 -8.63 -17.66 -8.07
C ASN A 146 -10.15 -17.67 -7.89
N LEU A 147 -10.65 -17.25 -6.73
CA LEU A 147 -12.09 -17.12 -6.46
C LEU A 147 -12.74 -16.10 -7.40
N ARG A 148 -12.12 -14.93 -7.59
CA ARG A 148 -12.61 -13.90 -8.53
C ARG A 148 -12.75 -14.48 -9.94
N ARG A 149 -11.77 -15.24 -10.41
CA ARG A 149 -11.82 -15.91 -11.73
C ARG A 149 -12.93 -16.96 -11.79
N GLN A 150 -13.12 -17.76 -10.74
CA GLN A 150 -14.18 -18.77 -10.71
C GLN A 150 -15.57 -18.13 -10.74
N VAL A 151 -15.78 -17.07 -9.95
CA VAL A 151 -17.05 -16.32 -9.94
C VAL A 151 -17.31 -15.70 -11.31
N GLU A 152 -16.31 -15.07 -11.92
CA GLU A 152 -16.42 -14.51 -13.27
C GLU A 152 -16.75 -15.60 -14.30
N ASP A 153 -16.09 -16.75 -14.26
CA ASP A 153 -16.33 -17.86 -15.18
C ASP A 153 -17.75 -18.44 -15.03
N LEU A 154 -18.23 -18.60 -13.79
CA LEU A 154 -19.61 -19.02 -13.51
C LEU A 154 -20.63 -18.00 -14.03
N GLU A 155 -20.39 -16.71 -13.81
CA GLU A 155 -21.25 -15.64 -14.29
C GLU A 155 -21.31 -15.61 -15.82
N ASN A 156 -20.19 -15.77 -16.51
CA ASN A 156 -20.18 -15.74 -17.97
C ASN A 156 -20.71 -17.04 -18.60
N ARG A 157 -20.59 -18.19 -17.91
CA ARG A 157 -21.26 -19.42 -18.34
C ARG A 157 -22.78 -19.30 -18.25
N SER A 158 -23.31 -18.69 -17.18
CA SER A 158 -24.76 -18.48 -17.05
C SER A 158 -25.32 -17.50 -18.07
N ARG A 159 -24.52 -16.51 -18.50
CA ARG A 159 -24.87 -15.52 -19.53
C ARG A 159 -24.57 -15.97 -20.97
N ARG A 160 -23.98 -17.16 -21.19
CA ARG A 160 -23.49 -17.58 -22.51
C ARG A 160 -24.59 -17.66 -23.58
N HIS A 161 -25.80 -18.05 -23.15
CA HIS A 161 -27.00 -18.14 -23.98
C HIS A 161 -27.70 -16.79 -24.19
N ASN A 162 -27.27 -15.75 -23.48
CA ASN A 162 -27.90 -14.44 -23.55
C ASN A 162 -27.38 -13.63 -24.74
N VAL A 163 -28.30 -12.93 -25.39
CA VAL A 163 -28.04 -11.89 -26.38
C VAL A 163 -28.56 -10.57 -25.83
N ARG A 164 -27.76 -9.52 -25.99
CA ARG A 164 -28.08 -8.16 -25.56
C ARG A 164 -28.31 -7.29 -26.79
N ILE A 165 -29.48 -6.68 -26.87
CA ILE A 165 -29.97 -5.93 -28.03
C ILE A 165 -30.07 -4.46 -27.64
N ARG A 166 -29.40 -3.59 -28.38
CA ARG A 166 -29.45 -2.13 -28.21
C ARG A 166 -30.23 -1.47 -29.33
N GLY A 167 -30.87 -0.34 -29.01
CA GLY A 167 -31.55 0.51 -30.00
C GLY A 167 -33.05 0.21 -30.19
N ARG A 168 -33.59 -0.82 -29.55
CA ARG A 168 -35.03 -1.13 -29.63
C ARG A 168 -35.86 -0.04 -28.94
N PRO A 169 -36.76 0.67 -29.64
CA PRO A 169 -37.60 1.73 -29.08
C PRO A 169 -38.44 1.28 -27.88
N GLU A 170 -38.78 2.22 -27.00
CA GLU A 170 -39.77 2.06 -25.92
C GLU A 170 -41.01 2.91 -26.26
N PRO A 171 -42.23 2.50 -25.89
CA PRO A 171 -42.61 1.30 -25.14
C PRO A 171 -42.69 0.04 -26.02
N ASP A 172 -42.72 -1.15 -25.39
CA ASP A 172 -42.98 -2.40 -26.10
C ASP A 172 -44.48 -2.56 -26.35
N THR A 173 -44.89 -2.49 -27.63
CA THR A 173 -46.29 -2.70 -28.05
C THR A 173 -46.68 -4.19 -28.05
N GLU A 174 -45.70 -5.07 -28.24
CA GLU A 174 -45.88 -6.53 -28.32
C GLU A 174 -45.00 -7.25 -27.29
N PRO A 175 -45.35 -8.49 -26.90
CA PRO A 175 -44.49 -9.32 -26.08
C PRO A 175 -43.09 -9.45 -26.70
N LEU A 176 -42.06 -9.07 -25.94
CA LEU A 176 -40.66 -9.05 -26.39
C LEU A 176 -40.24 -10.37 -27.05
N ALA A 177 -40.62 -11.51 -26.47
CA ALA A 177 -40.27 -12.82 -27.01
C ALA A 177 -40.76 -13.01 -28.46
N VAL A 178 -42.02 -12.68 -28.75
CA VAL A 178 -42.59 -12.83 -30.10
C VAL A 178 -41.87 -11.93 -31.10
N THR A 179 -41.68 -10.65 -30.74
CA THR A 179 -41.00 -9.73 -31.64
C THR A 179 -39.53 -10.13 -31.88
N LEU A 180 -38.84 -10.63 -30.85
CA LEU A 180 -37.45 -11.09 -30.99
C LEU A 180 -37.36 -12.37 -31.83
N GLN A 181 -38.35 -13.26 -31.75
CA GLN A 181 -38.42 -14.41 -32.62
C GLN A 181 -38.48 -14.00 -34.09
N HIS A 182 -39.31 -13.01 -34.42
CA HIS A 182 -39.40 -12.46 -35.79
C HIS A 182 -38.08 -11.83 -36.24
N LEU A 183 -37.42 -11.07 -35.36
CA LEU A 183 -36.09 -10.49 -35.62
C LEU A 183 -35.07 -11.58 -35.93
N PHE A 184 -35.03 -12.65 -35.15
CA PHE A 184 -34.06 -13.72 -35.34
C PHE A 184 -34.35 -14.55 -36.60
N CYS A 185 -35.62 -14.80 -36.93
CA CYS A 185 -35.98 -15.42 -38.20
C CYS A 185 -35.56 -14.55 -39.40
N GLN A 186 -35.78 -13.23 -39.34
CA GLN A 186 -35.33 -12.31 -40.39
C GLN A 186 -33.80 -12.33 -40.54
N LEU A 187 -33.05 -12.40 -39.44
CA LEU A 187 -31.59 -12.46 -39.46
C LEU A 187 -31.05 -13.77 -40.05
N LEU A 188 -31.71 -14.90 -39.78
CA LEU A 188 -31.30 -16.21 -40.30
C LEU A 188 -31.75 -16.45 -41.74
N GLY A 189 -32.74 -15.67 -42.23
CA GLY A 189 -33.21 -15.74 -43.61
C GLY A 189 -34.14 -16.94 -43.86
N PRO A 190 -34.30 -17.38 -45.11
CA PRO A 190 -35.25 -18.43 -45.49
C PRO A 190 -34.91 -19.81 -44.88
N ASP A 191 -33.65 -20.04 -44.52
CA ASP A 191 -33.18 -21.27 -43.85
C ASP A 191 -33.37 -21.23 -42.32
N ALA A 192 -34.11 -20.23 -41.80
CA ALA A 192 -34.37 -20.12 -40.38
C ALA A 192 -35.18 -21.33 -39.87
N PRO A 193 -34.77 -21.95 -38.76
CA PRO A 193 -35.59 -22.97 -38.13
C PRO A 193 -36.93 -22.38 -37.67
N PRO A 194 -38.04 -23.12 -37.82
CA PRO A 194 -39.38 -22.60 -37.59
C PRO A 194 -39.67 -22.26 -36.10
N ASP A 195 -38.91 -22.83 -35.16
CA ASP A 195 -39.10 -22.60 -33.72
C ASP A 195 -37.81 -22.11 -33.06
N ILE A 196 -37.55 -20.80 -33.15
CA ILE A 196 -36.50 -20.16 -32.34
C ILE A 196 -37.04 -19.99 -30.92
N ARG A 197 -36.66 -20.89 -30.03
CA ARG A 197 -37.12 -20.91 -28.63
C ARG A 197 -36.36 -19.90 -27.77
N ILE A 198 -37.11 -18.99 -27.17
CA ILE A 198 -36.62 -17.97 -26.24
C ILE A 198 -37.13 -18.31 -24.85
N ASP A 199 -36.23 -18.63 -23.93
CA ASP A 199 -36.59 -19.00 -22.56
C ASP A 199 -37.04 -17.77 -21.76
N ARG A 200 -36.34 -16.64 -21.92
CA ARG A 200 -36.60 -15.39 -21.21
C ARG A 200 -36.26 -14.18 -22.06
N ALA A 201 -37.09 -13.15 -22.05
CA ALA A 201 -36.79 -11.86 -22.67
C ALA A 201 -37.30 -10.72 -21.77
N HIS A 202 -36.44 -9.76 -21.47
CA HIS A 202 -36.79 -8.61 -20.62
C HIS A 202 -35.90 -7.42 -20.96
N ARG A 203 -36.33 -6.22 -20.57
CA ARG A 203 -35.47 -5.03 -20.59
C ARG A 203 -34.52 -5.06 -19.41
N ALA A 204 -33.29 -4.59 -19.63
CA ALA A 204 -32.31 -4.44 -18.57
C ALA A 204 -32.87 -3.53 -17.46
N LEU A 205 -32.67 -3.95 -16.20
CA LEU A 205 -33.09 -3.21 -15.02
C LEU A 205 -32.34 -1.88 -14.94
N GLY A 206 -33.06 -0.81 -14.59
CA GLY A 206 -32.51 0.54 -14.44
C GLY A 206 -33.45 1.63 -14.95
N GLN A 207 -33.17 2.87 -14.57
CA GLN A 207 -33.83 4.05 -15.15
C GLN A 207 -33.49 4.17 -16.63
N ALA A 208 -34.39 4.80 -17.40
CA ALA A 208 -34.09 5.19 -18.77
C ALA A 208 -32.79 6.01 -18.78
N ARG A 209 -31.98 5.83 -19.82
CA ARG A 209 -30.68 6.53 -19.88
C ARG A 209 -30.94 8.03 -19.96
N PRO A 210 -30.18 8.88 -19.27
CA PRO A 210 -30.37 10.33 -19.29
C PRO A 210 -30.27 10.89 -20.72
N ASP A 211 -29.49 10.23 -21.59
CA ASP A 211 -29.34 10.55 -23.01
C ASP A 211 -30.60 10.29 -23.86
N GLY A 212 -31.73 9.90 -23.28
CA GLY A 212 -32.97 9.54 -24.00
C GLY A 212 -32.89 8.23 -24.79
N ARG A 213 -31.77 7.49 -24.68
CA ARG A 213 -31.58 6.20 -25.38
C ARG A 213 -32.42 5.09 -24.71
N PRO A 214 -33.06 4.22 -25.51
CA PRO A 214 -33.86 3.13 -24.97
C PRO A 214 -33.01 2.14 -24.17
N ARG A 215 -33.62 1.45 -23.20
CA ARG A 215 -32.96 0.41 -22.42
C ARG A 215 -32.67 -0.81 -23.28
N ASP A 216 -31.50 -1.39 -23.05
CA ASP A 216 -31.08 -2.62 -23.72
C ASP A 216 -32.05 -3.76 -23.37
N VAL A 217 -32.36 -4.62 -24.33
CA VAL A 217 -33.11 -5.86 -24.13
C VAL A 217 -32.14 -7.01 -23.93
N VAL A 218 -32.40 -7.87 -22.95
CA VAL A 218 -31.64 -9.10 -22.72
C VAL A 218 -32.58 -10.27 -22.97
N CYS A 219 -32.19 -11.16 -23.87
CA CYS A 219 -32.91 -12.39 -24.17
C CYS A 219 -32.02 -13.63 -24.04
N CYS A 220 -32.55 -14.68 -23.43
CA CYS A 220 -31.91 -15.98 -23.27
C CYS A 220 -32.49 -16.95 -24.30
N LEU A 221 -31.63 -17.48 -25.16
CA LEU A 221 -32.00 -18.48 -26.16
C LEU A 221 -31.80 -19.89 -25.59
N HIS A 222 -32.73 -20.79 -25.91
CA HIS A 222 -32.66 -22.17 -25.43
C HIS A 222 -31.41 -22.89 -25.95
N SER A 223 -31.10 -22.72 -27.24
CA SER A 223 -30.00 -23.40 -27.93
C SER A 223 -28.78 -22.49 -28.11
N PHE A 224 -27.62 -22.89 -27.58
CA PHE A 224 -26.36 -22.15 -27.76
C PHE A 224 -25.91 -22.09 -29.24
N PRO A 225 -25.92 -23.19 -30.02
CA PRO A 225 -25.58 -23.15 -31.44
C PRO A 225 -26.45 -22.17 -32.24
N GLN A 226 -27.75 -22.18 -32.00
CA GLN A 226 -28.70 -21.26 -32.66
C GLN A 226 -28.37 -19.80 -32.32
N LYS A 227 -28.04 -19.53 -31.05
CA LYS A 227 -27.56 -18.22 -30.60
C LYS A 227 -26.28 -17.79 -31.31
N GLU A 228 -25.34 -18.70 -31.57
CA GLU A 228 -24.11 -18.38 -32.32
C GLU A 228 -24.37 -18.12 -33.81
N GLN A 229 -25.30 -18.84 -34.43
CA GLN A 229 -25.73 -18.59 -35.81
C GLN A 229 -26.33 -17.18 -35.94
N ILE A 230 -27.27 -16.82 -35.06
CA ILE A 230 -27.89 -15.48 -35.01
C ILE A 230 -26.81 -14.39 -34.83
N MET A 231 -25.90 -14.57 -33.87
CA MET A 231 -24.81 -13.61 -33.63
C MET A 231 -23.80 -13.51 -34.77
N THR A 232 -23.66 -14.55 -35.59
CA THR A 232 -22.80 -14.55 -36.77
C THR A 232 -23.47 -13.85 -37.93
N ALA A 233 -24.75 -14.15 -38.18
CA ALA A 233 -25.57 -13.44 -39.17
C ALA A 233 -25.60 -11.92 -38.90
N ALA A 234 -25.82 -11.54 -37.63
CA ALA A 234 -25.82 -10.14 -37.22
C ALA A 234 -24.46 -9.43 -37.39
N ARG A 235 -23.33 -10.16 -37.29
CA ARG A 235 -21.98 -9.59 -37.50
C ARG A 235 -21.64 -9.40 -38.98
N ASN A 236 -22.23 -10.20 -39.87
CA ASN A 236 -22.01 -10.11 -41.30
C ASN A 236 -22.82 -8.98 -41.94
N LEU A 237 -23.87 -8.52 -41.27
CA LEU A 237 -24.68 -7.38 -41.69
C LEU A 237 -24.05 -6.05 -41.21
N PRO A 238 -23.98 -5.01 -42.05
CA PRO A 238 -23.46 -3.71 -41.64
C PRO A 238 -24.36 -3.02 -40.62
N THR A 239 -25.68 -3.23 -40.71
CA THR A 239 -26.68 -2.71 -39.79
C THR A 239 -27.86 -3.67 -39.73
N VAL A 240 -28.37 -3.93 -38.53
CA VAL A 240 -29.55 -4.79 -38.33
C VAL A 240 -30.77 -3.88 -38.24
N ASN A 241 -31.47 -3.69 -39.35
CA ASN A 241 -32.73 -2.93 -39.35
C ASN A 241 -33.92 -3.86 -39.09
N PHE A 242 -34.74 -3.50 -38.12
CA PHE A 242 -35.96 -4.23 -37.79
C PHE A 242 -37.09 -3.26 -37.46
N ARG A 243 -38.20 -3.36 -38.20
CA ARG A 243 -39.38 -2.48 -38.07
C ARG A 243 -39.03 -0.99 -38.07
N GLY A 244 -38.08 -0.58 -38.92
CA GLY A 244 -37.66 0.82 -39.05
C GLY A 244 -36.71 1.31 -37.95
N ALA A 245 -36.23 0.44 -37.06
CA ALA A 245 -35.23 0.77 -36.05
C ALA A 245 -33.90 0.04 -36.32
N ASP A 246 -32.80 0.76 -36.18
CA ASP A 246 -31.46 0.18 -36.28
C ASP A 246 -31.04 -0.42 -34.93
N LEU A 247 -30.80 -1.72 -34.95
CA LEU A 247 -30.46 -2.52 -33.79
C LEU A 247 -29.00 -2.93 -33.80
N ALA A 248 -28.44 -3.09 -32.61
CA ALA A 248 -27.11 -3.66 -32.44
C ALA A 248 -27.16 -4.84 -31.46
N LEU A 249 -26.70 -6.01 -31.92
CA LEU A 249 -26.68 -7.26 -31.15
C LEU A 249 -25.28 -7.48 -30.56
N PHE A 250 -25.24 -7.76 -29.26
CA PHE A 250 -24.01 -8.03 -28.51
C PHE A 250 -24.14 -9.31 -27.69
N GLN A 251 -23.00 -9.93 -27.41
CA GLN A 251 -22.92 -10.93 -26.35
C GLN A 251 -23.20 -10.25 -25.01
N ASP A 252 -24.04 -10.87 -24.17
CA ASP A 252 -24.14 -10.45 -22.77
C ASP A 252 -22.92 -10.96 -22.00
N LEU A 253 -22.11 -10.01 -21.51
CA LEU A 253 -20.88 -10.27 -20.78
C LEU A 253 -20.99 -9.65 -19.39
N SER A 254 -20.35 -10.28 -18.40
CA SER A 254 -20.22 -9.71 -17.05
C SER A 254 -19.61 -8.30 -17.08
N GLY A 255 -19.96 -7.48 -16.08
CA GLY A 255 -19.42 -6.13 -15.95
C GLY A 255 -17.89 -6.11 -15.87
N LEU A 256 -17.31 -7.08 -15.14
CA LEU A 256 -15.86 -7.24 -14.99
C LEU A 256 -15.15 -7.45 -16.33
N ILE A 257 -15.69 -8.29 -17.21
CA ILE A 257 -15.14 -8.47 -18.56
C ILE A 257 -15.24 -7.19 -19.38
N LEU A 258 -16.37 -6.48 -19.30
CA LEU A 258 -16.54 -5.23 -20.03
C LEU A 258 -15.55 -4.16 -19.55
N ASP A 259 -15.30 -4.09 -18.24
CA ASP A 259 -14.24 -3.24 -17.66
C ASP A 259 -12.84 -3.65 -18.13
N ALA A 260 -12.52 -4.94 -18.07
CA ALA A 260 -11.22 -5.43 -18.52
C ALA A 260 -11.00 -5.15 -20.02
N ARG A 261 -12.02 -5.32 -20.87
CA ARG A 261 -11.97 -4.94 -22.29
C ARG A 261 -11.79 -3.44 -22.50
N ARG A 262 -12.44 -2.59 -21.68
CA ARG A 262 -12.25 -1.14 -21.70
C ARG A 262 -10.80 -0.77 -21.36
N THR A 263 -10.24 -1.40 -20.32
CA THR A 263 -8.85 -1.20 -19.90
C THR A 263 -7.84 -1.65 -20.97
N LEU A 264 -8.16 -2.69 -21.74
CA LEU A 264 -7.36 -3.19 -22.86
C LEU A 264 -7.60 -2.45 -24.19
N ARG A 265 -8.44 -1.42 -24.22
CA ARG A 265 -8.70 -0.63 -25.44
C ARG A 265 -7.42 -0.02 -26.05
N PRO A 266 -6.46 0.50 -25.29
CA PRO A 266 -5.21 1.01 -25.86
C PRO A 266 -4.41 -0.08 -26.60
N ILE A 267 -4.33 -1.31 -26.07
CA ILE A 267 -3.70 -2.43 -26.77
C ILE A 267 -4.43 -2.75 -28.07
N THR A 268 -5.76 -2.90 -28.01
CA THR A 268 -6.53 -3.28 -29.21
C THR A 268 -6.52 -2.21 -30.29
N THR A 269 -6.35 -0.94 -29.92
CA THR A 269 -6.12 0.17 -30.85
C THR A 269 -4.75 0.01 -31.51
N ALA A 270 -3.68 -0.17 -30.73
CA ALA A 270 -2.34 -0.35 -31.28
C ALA A 270 -2.21 -1.63 -32.15
N LEU A 271 -2.93 -2.71 -31.83
CA LEU A 271 -3.02 -3.90 -32.67
C LEU A 271 -3.65 -3.59 -34.02
N ARG A 272 -4.72 -2.80 -34.03
CA ARG A 272 -5.41 -2.36 -35.25
C ARG A 272 -4.54 -1.47 -36.10
N ASP A 273 -3.85 -0.51 -35.49
CA ASP A 273 -2.96 0.43 -36.18
C ASP A 273 -1.80 -0.29 -36.87
N LYS A 274 -1.37 -1.43 -36.30
CA LYS A 274 -0.36 -2.32 -36.90
C LYS A 274 -0.91 -3.38 -37.86
N GLY A 275 -2.23 -3.43 -38.07
CA GLY A 275 -2.87 -4.48 -38.89
C GLY A 275 -2.73 -5.90 -38.32
N ILE A 276 -2.50 -6.06 -37.02
CA ILE A 276 -2.38 -7.37 -36.36
C ILE A 276 -3.78 -7.90 -36.06
N PRO A 277 -4.20 -9.05 -36.62
CA PRO A 277 -5.52 -9.59 -36.36
C PRO A 277 -5.59 -10.12 -34.93
N TYR A 278 -6.68 -9.78 -34.23
CA TYR A 278 -6.91 -10.19 -32.86
C TYR A 278 -8.35 -10.68 -32.66
N LYS A 279 -8.56 -11.48 -31.61
CA LYS A 279 -9.87 -11.97 -31.19
C LYS A 279 -9.96 -12.06 -29.67
N TRP A 280 -11.18 -12.00 -29.15
CA TRP A 280 -11.47 -12.25 -27.75
C TRP A 280 -11.78 -13.72 -27.54
N GLY A 281 -11.07 -14.38 -26.63
CA GLY A 281 -11.36 -15.75 -26.20
C GLY A 281 -12.28 -15.78 -24.97
N PHE A 282 -13.10 -16.83 -24.87
CA PHE A 282 -13.99 -17.07 -23.74
C PHE A 282 -13.25 -17.77 -22.57
N PRO A 283 -13.56 -17.47 -21.30
CA PRO A 283 -14.43 -16.38 -20.84
C PRO A 283 -13.79 -15.01 -21.09
N PHE A 284 -12.50 -14.85 -20.77
CA PHE A 284 -11.74 -13.63 -21.03
C PHE A 284 -10.28 -13.93 -21.40
N SER A 285 -9.90 -13.59 -22.63
CA SER A 285 -8.50 -13.48 -23.07
C SER A 285 -8.43 -12.65 -24.34
N LEU A 286 -7.36 -11.86 -24.51
CA LEU A 286 -7.08 -11.18 -25.76
C LEU A 286 -6.03 -11.99 -26.53
N GLN A 287 -6.39 -12.49 -27.71
CA GLN A 287 -5.50 -13.29 -28.55
C GLN A 287 -5.14 -12.50 -29.80
N ALA A 288 -3.86 -12.35 -30.10
CA ALA A 288 -3.37 -11.69 -31.30
C ALA A 288 -2.46 -12.62 -32.10
N ARG A 289 -2.56 -12.60 -33.42
CA ARG A 289 -1.76 -13.45 -34.31
C ARG A 289 -0.57 -12.69 -34.86
N GLN A 290 0.63 -13.18 -34.59
CA GLN A 290 1.87 -12.66 -35.17
C GLN A 290 2.57 -13.78 -35.93
N GLY A 291 2.70 -13.61 -37.25
CA GLY A 291 3.14 -14.68 -38.14
C GLY A 291 2.21 -15.91 -38.01
N THR A 292 2.78 -17.04 -37.62
CA THR A 292 2.08 -18.33 -37.42
C THR A 292 1.55 -18.54 -35.99
N SER A 293 1.98 -17.72 -35.02
CA SER A 293 1.72 -17.96 -33.60
C SER A 293 0.61 -17.06 -33.05
N TRP A 294 -0.22 -17.63 -32.16
CA TRP A 294 -1.19 -16.88 -31.37
C TRP A 294 -0.60 -16.56 -30.00
N HIS A 295 -0.51 -15.28 -29.69
CA HIS A 295 -0.14 -14.81 -28.36
C HIS A 295 -1.40 -14.49 -27.58
N THR A 296 -1.45 -14.89 -26.31
CA THR A 296 -2.63 -14.74 -25.45
C THR A 296 -2.30 -13.86 -24.25
N LEU A 297 -3.11 -12.84 -24.02
CA LEU A 297 -3.10 -11.99 -22.83
C LEU A 297 -4.32 -12.34 -21.97
N ARG A 298 -4.05 -12.99 -20.83
CA ARG A 298 -5.07 -13.32 -19.82
C ARG A 298 -4.88 -12.49 -18.56
N MET A 299 -3.62 -12.27 -18.16
CA MET A 299 -3.28 -11.58 -16.92
C MET A 299 -2.63 -10.22 -17.16
N PRO A 300 -2.83 -9.24 -16.24
CA PRO A 300 -2.10 -7.97 -16.22
C PRO A 300 -0.58 -8.18 -16.27
N ASP A 301 -0.07 -9.16 -15.53
CA ASP A 301 1.37 -9.46 -15.47
C ASP A 301 1.93 -9.90 -16.82
N ASP A 302 1.09 -10.53 -17.66
CA ASP A 302 1.46 -10.94 -19.02
C ASP A 302 1.48 -9.77 -20.02
N ALA A 303 0.93 -8.60 -19.67
CA ALA A 303 0.74 -7.49 -20.60
C ALA A 303 2.07 -6.96 -21.16
N LEU A 304 3.10 -6.84 -20.32
CA LEU A 304 4.42 -6.38 -20.75
C LEU A 304 5.06 -7.36 -21.74
N ARG A 305 4.95 -8.66 -21.46
CA ARG A 305 5.43 -9.71 -22.36
C ARG A 305 4.68 -9.66 -23.69
N PHE A 306 3.35 -9.55 -23.65
CA PHE A 306 2.49 -9.48 -24.82
C PHE A 306 2.81 -8.28 -25.72
N VAL A 307 2.98 -7.09 -25.14
CA VAL A 307 3.35 -5.86 -25.87
C VAL A 307 4.72 -6.00 -26.53
N ARG A 308 5.72 -6.54 -25.80
CA ARG A 308 7.07 -6.75 -26.33
C ARG A 308 7.10 -7.75 -27.48
N THR A 309 6.45 -8.90 -27.35
CA THR A 309 6.42 -9.92 -28.41
C THR A 309 5.80 -9.38 -29.70
N LEU A 310 4.69 -8.64 -29.58
CA LEU A 310 4.00 -8.03 -30.72
C LEU A 310 4.65 -6.73 -31.23
N HIS A 311 5.81 -6.36 -30.67
CA HIS A 311 6.55 -5.12 -30.95
C HIS A 311 5.69 -3.86 -30.81
N LEU A 312 4.64 -3.88 -29.98
CA LEU A 312 3.74 -2.75 -29.78
C LEU A 312 4.45 -1.61 -29.03
N PRO A 313 4.00 -0.35 -29.18
CA PRO A 313 4.53 0.75 -28.38
C PRO A 313 4.35 0.46 -26.88
N PRO A 314 5.17 1.05 -25.99
CA PRO A 314 5.05 0.85 -24.56
C PRO A 314 3.72 1.42 -24.05
N ILE A 315 2.75 0.54 -23.85
CA ILE A 315 1.42 0.89 -23.35
C ILE A 315 1.37 0.50 -21.88
N ARG A 316 1.22 1.50 -21.00
CA ARG A 316 0.96 1.26 -19.58
C ARG A 316 -0.53 1.01 -19.38
N ILE A 317 -0.87 -0.13 -18.78
CA ILE A 317 -2.24 -0.55 -18.56
C ILE A 317 -2.48 -0.66 -17.06
N ARG A 318 -3.67 -0.25 -16.63
CA ARG A 318 -4.10 -0.41 -15.24
C ARG A 318 -4.34 -1.88 -14.93
N ASN A 319 -4.14 -2.29 -13.68
CA ASN A 319 -4.41 -3.66 -13.28
C ASN A 319 -5.93 -3.88 -13.23
N TRP A 320 -6.48 -4.49 -14.29
CA TRP A 320 -7.91 -4.77 -14.41
C TRP A 320 -8.43 -5.87 -13.47
N LEU A 321 -7.57 -6.45 -12.63
CA LEU A 321 -7.93 -7.46 -11.62
C LEU A 321 -7.87 -6.95 -10.18
N LEU A 322 -7.32 -5.76 -9.93
CA LEU A 322 -7.19 -5.19 -8.58
C LEU A 322 -8.09 -3.98 -8.34
N GLU A 323 -8.58 -3.34 -9.39
CA GLU A 323 -9.41 -2.14 -9.23
C GLU A 323 -10.91 -2.48 -9.18
N GLU A 324 -11.62 -1.71 -8.35
CA GLU A 324 -13.08 -1.58 -8.36
C GLU A 324 -13.54 -1.20 -9.78
N PRO A 325 -14.67 -1.75 -10.26
CA PRO A 325 -15.18 -1.44 -11.59
C PRO A 325 -15.32 0.07 -11.77
N LEU A 326 -14.95 0.59 -12.94
CA LEU A 326 -15.13 2.00 -13.27
C LEU A 326 -16.62 2.30 -13.15
N GLY A 327 -17.01 2.96 -12.05
CA GLY A 327 -18.36 3.44 -11.84
C GLY A 327 -18.85 4.25 -13.04
N PRO A 328 -20.17 4.37 -13.24
CA PRO A 328 -20.70 5.21 -14.31
C PRO A 328 -20.03 6.59 -14.20
N ARG A 329 -19.54 7.12 -15.33
CA ARG A 329 -18.95 8.46 -15.42
C ARG A 329 -19.97 9.44 -14.86
N ARG A 330 -19.80 9.81 -13.60
CA ARG A 330 -20.56 10.89 -12.98
C ARG A 330 -20.04 12.15 -13.67
N GLY A 331 -20.94 12.81 -14.40
CA GLY A 331 -20.68 14.14 -14.94
C GLY A 331 -20.22 15.07 -13.82
N GLU A 332 -19.48 16.08 -14.25
CA GLU A 332 -18.81 17.12 -13.49
C GLU A 332 -19.61 17.64 -12.27
N ASP A 333 -18.87 17.96 -11.22
CA ASP A 333 -19.17 18.92 -10.16
C ASP A 333 -20.65 19.20 -9.84
N ALA A 334 -21.15 18.49 -8.83
CA ALA A 334 -22.16 19.04 -7.94
C ALA A 334 -21.75 18.67 -6.51
N GLY A 335 -21.17 19.66 -5.81
CA GLY A 335 -20.84 19.54 -4.40
C GLY A 335 -22.07 19.15 -3.60
N LEU A 336 -21.94 18.12 -2.77
CA LEU A 336 -22.87 17.83 -1.70
C LEU A 336 -22.06 17.46 -0.46
N GLN A 337 -22.18 18.35 0.53
CA GLN A 337 -21.62 18.25 1.86
C GLN A 337 -22.12 17.00 2.60
N PRO A 338 -21.40 16.53 3.65
CA PRO A 338 -21.78 15.36 4.40
C PRO A 338 -23.00 15.68 5.28
N SER A 339 -24.16 15.09 4.97
CA SER A 339 -25.32 15.13 5.85
C SER A 339 -25.25 13.99 6.87
N THR A 340 -25.03 14.39 8.11
CA THR A 340 -25.08 13.63 9.36
C THR A 340 -26.47 13.02 9.62
N THR A 341 -26.47 11.76 10.07
CA THR A 341 -27.48 11.07 10.91
C THR A 341 -28.94 10.91 10.42
N HIS A 342 -29.36 9.65 10.22
CA HIS A 342 -30.47 9.09 11.02
C HIS A 342 -30.47 7.56 11.04
N LEU A 343 -30.16 7.00 12.22
CA LEU A 343 -30.60 5.68 12.63
C LEU A 343 -32.13 5.66 12.73
N GLY A 344 -32.76 4.58 12.25
CA GLY A 344 -34.09 4.15 12.72
C GLY A 344 -35.18 4.02 11.67
N ARG A 345 -35.30 2.84 11.05
CA ARG A 345 -36.52 1.99 11.09
C ARG A 345 -36.25 0.68 10.35
N MET A 346 -36.03 -0.39 11.11
CA MET A 346 -36.12 -1.75 10.60
C MET A 346 -37.60 -2.06 10.33
N SER A 347 -37.94 -2.36 9.09
CA SER A 347 -39.24 -2.96 8.75
C SER A 347 -39.26 -4.43 9.20
N PRO A 348 -40.34 -4.92 9.85
CA PRO A 348 -40.39 -6.30 10.32
C PRO A 348 -40.59 -7.30 9.17
N PRO A 349 -40.16 -8.57 9.32
CA PRO A 349 -40.24 -9.57 8.27
C PRO A 349 -41.69 -10.00 7.99
N ARG A 350 -42.04 -10.10 6.70
CA ARG A 350 -43.35 -10.59 6.24
C ARG A 350 -43.50 -12.08 6.57
N ARG A 351 -44.58 -12.41 7.27
CA ARG A 351 -45.02 -13.77 7.60
C ARG A 351 -45.63 -14.42 6.34
N TRP A 352 -45.10 -15.56 5.92
CA TRP A 352 -45.65 -16.36 4.82
C TRP A 352 -46.92 -17.06 5.30
N GLY A 353 -48.08 -16.70 4.73
CA GLY A 353 -49.35 -17.39 4.96
C GLY A 353 -49.50 -18.56 3.99
N GLY A 354 -49.62 -19.78 4.51
CA GLY A 354 -50.08 -20.93 3.74
C GLY A 354 -51.62 -20.93 3.61
N PRO A 355 -52.18 -21.59 2.59
CA PRO A 355 -53.63 -21.62 2.38
C PRO A 355 -54.30 -22.60 3.36
N ALA A 356 -55.28 -22.10 4.12
CA ALA A 356 -56.33 -22.91 4.74
C ALA A 356 -57.42 -23.16 3.69
N GLY A 357 -57.88 -24.40 3.59
CA GLY A 357 -58.67 -24.93 2.48
C GLY A 357 -60.17 -24.63 2.51
N ALA A 358 -60.87 -25.29 1.58
CA ALA A 358 -62.31 -25.48 1.61
C ALA A 358 -62.60 -26.90 1.13
N GLU A 359 -63.15 -27.69 2.05
CA GLU A 359 -63.96 -28.88 1.79
C GLU A 359 -65.27 -28.45 1.12
N GLU A 360 -65.71 -29.20 0.11
CA GLU A 360 -67.08 -29.74 -0.01
C GLU A 360 -67.10 -30.91 -1.01
#